data_AF-I0K322-F1
#
_entry.id   AF-I0K322-F1
#
_cell.length_a   1.000
_cell.length_b   1.000
_cell.length_c   1.000
_cell.angle_alpha   90.00
_cell.angle_beta   90.00
_cell.angle_gamma   90.00
#
_symmetry.space_group_name_H-M   'P 1'
#
loop_
_entity.id
_entity.type
_entity.pdbx_description
1 polymer ?
#
loop_
_entity_poly.entity_id
_entity_poly.type
_entity_poly.pdbx_seq_one_letter_code
_entity_poly.pdbx_strand_id
1 'polypeptide(L)'
;MKQFLLIVTVWLGVSVSAFSQGVLTNKDVVAMITAKVGKSLIESKIQSSPAKFDLTPQGLIELETAKVPDGIVKVMMGKTTMTDVMTNEHIVQLTNAKVSKSLISEKIKRGKNKFDTSVDGLIALRSAKVSDGIVKDMMAAPK
;
A
#
# COMPACT_ATOMS: atom_id res chain seq x y z
N MET A 1 -0.68 74.65 15.48
CA MET A 1 -0.41 73.51 16.38
C MET A 1 -1.32 72.36 15.94
N LYS A 2 -0.76 71.36 15.25
CA LYS A 2 -1.49 70.27 14.59
C LYS A 2 -1.61 69.10 15.58
N GLN A 3 -2.83 68.74 15.96
CA GLN A 3 -3.12 67.57 16.79
C GLN A 3 -3.02 66.31 15.91
N PHE A 4 -2.15 65.38 16.29
CA PHE A 4 -1.90 64.12 15.61
C PHE A 4 -2.79 63.04 16.24
N LEU A 5 -3.80 62.57 15.52
CA LEU A 5 -4.64 61.44 15.93
C LEU A 5 -3.95 60.13 15.53
N LEU A 6 -3.48 59.39 16.54
CA LEU A 6 -2.96 58.03 16.41
C LEU A 6 -4.12 57.04 16.27
N ILE A 7 -4.31 56.49 15.08
CA ILE A 7 -5.21 55.34 14.85
C ILE A 7 -4.36 54.08 14.98
N VAL A 8 -4.60 53.31 16.04
CA VAL A 8 -4.03 51.97 16.24
C VAL A 8 -4.96 50.97 15.59
N THR A 9 -4.62 50.52 14.38
CA THR A 9 -5.33 49.44 13.67
C THR A 9 -4.82 48.10 14.19
N VAL A 10 -5.63 47.43 15.00
CA VAL A 10 -5.39 46.05 15.45
C VAL A 10 -5.65 45.10 14.28
N TRP A 11 -4.60 44.43 13.81
CA TRP A 11 -4.67 43.40 12.78
C TRP A 11 -4.97 42.05 13.45
N LEU A 12 -6.22 41.59 13.40
CA LEU A 12 -6.57 40.22 13.80
C LEU A 12 -6.11 39.27 12.69
N GLY A 13 -4.92 38.69 12.85
CA GLY A 13 -4.45 37.58 12.02
C GLY A 13 -5.19 36.29 12.37
N VAL A 14 -6.29 36.00 11.66
CA VAL A 14 -6.90 34.66 11.70
C VAL A 14 -5.98 33.73 10.89
N SER A 15 -5.11 32.99 11.57
CA SER A 15 -4.36 31.90 10.95
C SER A 15 -5.33 30.75 10.65
N VAL A 16 -5.84 30.71 9.42
CA VAL A 16 -6.49 29.50 8.91
C VAL A 16 -5.39 28.45 8.74
N SER A 17 -5.29 27.51 9.67
CA SER A 17 -4.46 26.32 9.51
C SER A 17 -5.02 25.53 8.34
N ALA A 18 -4.45 25.71 7.14
CA ALA A 18 -4.73 24.87 6.00
C ALA A 18 -4.38 23.42 6.42
N PHE A 19 -5.39 22.54 6.47
CA PHE A 19 -5.16 21.11 6.60
C PHE A 19 -4.34 20.69 5.38
N SER A 20 -3.04 20.52 5.56
CA SER A 20 -2.20 19.83 4.59
C SER A 20 -2.83 18.46 4.38
N GLN A 21 -3.42 18.22 3.21
CA GLN A 21 -3.84 16.89 2.78
C GLN A 21 -2.56 16.08 2.57
N GLY A 22 -2.03 15.52 3.67
CA GLY A 22 -0.86 14.67 3.65
C GLY A 22 -1.02 13.52 2.64
N VAL A 23 0.09 13.12 2.03
CA VAL A 23 0.14 11.96 1.14
C VAL A 23 -0.20 10.72 1.96
N LEU A 24 -1.23 9.97 1.55
CA LEU A 24 -1.65 8.76 2.25
C LEU A 24 -0.57 7.69 2.22
N THR A 25 -0.32 7.08 3.37
CA THR A 25 0.63 5.98 3.58
C THR A 25 -0.07 4.75 4.14
N ASN A 26 0.64 3.63 4.22
CA ASN A 26 0.15 2.41 4.87
C ASN A 26 -0.27 2.68 6.32
N LYS A 27 0.49 3.52 7.04
CA LYS A 27 0.21 3.87 8.44
C LYS A 27 -1.13 4.58 8.60
N ASP A 28 -1.47 5.46 7.67
CA ASP A 28 -2.75 6.18 7.70
C ASP A 28 -3.93 5.22 7.46
N VAL A 29 -3.77 4.24 6.56
CA VAL A 29 -4.78 3.20 6.31
C VAL A 29 -4.97 2.33 7.57
N VAL A 30 -3.88 1.89 8.18
CA VAL A 30 -3.93 1.11 9.43
C VAL A 30 -4.60 1.92 10.56
N ALA A 31 -4.31 3.22 10.67
CA ALA A 31 -4.95 4.09 11.64
C ALA A 31 -6.47 4.20 11.41
N MET A 32 -6.91 4.35 10.15
CA MET A 32 -8.35 4.36 9.82
C MET A 32 -9.05 3.04 10.14
N ILE A 33 -8.41 1.91 9.86
CA ILE A 33 -8.93 0.57 10.21
C ILE A 33 -9.03 0.43 11.73
N THR A 34 -8.01 0.84 12.46
CA THR A 34 -7.97 0.80 13.94
C THR A 34 -9.04 1.69 14.55
N ALA A 35 -9.28 2.87 13.96
CA ALA A 35 -10.35 3.78 14.33
C ALA A 35 -11.75 3.32 13.87
N LYS A 36 -11.86 2.15 13.22
CA LYS A 36 -13.11 1.56 12.70
C LYS A 36 -13.84 2.47 11.70
N VAL A 37 -13.09 3.25 10.92
CA VAL A 37 -13.66 4.00 9.80
C VAL A 37 -14.30 3.02 8.81
N GLY A 38 -15.47 3.38 8.29
CA GLY A 38 -16.21 2.53 7.36
C GLY A 38 -15.39 2.20 6.11
N LYS A 39 -15.43 0.95 5.68
CA LYS A 39 -14.68 0.43 4.52
C LYS A 39 -14.84 1.31 3.28
N SER A 40 -16.06 1.67 2.93
CA SER A 40 -16.35 2.52 1.75
C SER A 40 -15.68 3.90 1.84
N LEU A 41 -15.65 4.51 3.03
CA LEU A 41 -14.98 5.79 3.26
C LEU A 41 -13.47 5.68 3.08
N ILE A 42 -12.86 4.60 3.58
CA ILE A 42 -11.43 4.33 3.38
C ILE A 42 -11.13 4.18 1.89
N GLU A 43 -11.93 3.40 1.15
CA GLU A 43 -11.76 3.20 -0.29
C GLU A 43 -11.88 4.54 -1.06
N SER A 44 -12.91 5.33 -0.78
CA SER A 44 -13.09 6.66 -1.38
C SER A 44 -11.91 7.59 -1.05
N LYS A 45 -11.40 7.52 0.18
CA LYS A 45 -10.26 8.34 0.61
C LYS A 45 -8.99 7.97 -0.14
N ILE A 46 -8.71 6.67 -0.30
CA ILE A 46 -7.58 6.15 -1.09
C ILE A 46 -7.66 6.60 -2.55
N GLN A 47 -8.86 6.51 -3.16
CA GLN A 47 -9.05 6.87 -4.56
C GLN A 47 -8.89 8.38 -4.81
N SER A 48 -9.41 9.21 -3.91
CA SER A 48 -9.45 10.67 -4.06
C SER A 48 -8.18 11.41 -3.64
N SER A 49 -7.32 10.80 -2.82
CA SER A 49 -6.15 11.48 -2.26
C SER A 49 -4.85 11.11 -2.98
N PRO A 50 -3.83 12.00 -2.95
CA PRO A 50 -2.45 11.61 -3.23
C PRO A 50 -2.01 10.49 -2.26
N ALA A 51 -1.33 9.48 -2.78
CA ALA A 51 -0.92 8.32 -1.99
C ALA A 51 0.48 7.84 -2.38
N LYS A 52 1.22 7.37 -1.39
CA LYS A 52 2.52 6.71 -1.51
C LYS A 52 2.51 5.50 -0.60
N PHE A 53 1.88 4.44 -1.08
CA PHE A 53 1.83 3.17 -0.37
C PHE A 53 3.12 2.37 -0.58
N ASP A 54 3.59 1.76 0.48
CA ASP A 54 4.58 0.71 0.40
C ASP A 54 3.87 -0.61 0.10
N LEU A 55 3.98 -1.07 -1.14
CA LEU A 55 3.42 -2.34 -1.61
C LEU A 55 4.52 -3.32 -1.99
N THR A 56 5.73 -3.15 -1.43
CA THR A 56 6.81 -4.16 -1.50
C THR A 56 6.40 -5.42 -0.74
N PRO A 57 7.14 -6.55 -0.86
CA PRO A 57 6.86 -7.74 -0.08
C PRO A 57 6.76 -7.45 1.43
N GLN A 58 7.69 -6.65 1.96
CA GLN A 58 7.69 -6.24 3.36
C GLN A 58 6.46 -5.38 3.69
N GLY A 59 6.11 -4.41 2.84
CA GLY A 59 4.90 -3.60 3.02
C GLY A 59 3.61 -4.42 3.04
N LEU A 60 3.50 -5.46 2.21
CA LEU A 60 2.35 -6.37 2.22
C LEU A 60 2.28 -7.23 3.49
N ILE A 61 3.44 -7.69 3.99
CA ILE A 61 3.53 -8.43 5.27
C ILE A 61 3.08 -7.55 6.43
N GLU A 62 3.47 -6.28 6.44
CA GLU A 62 3.05 -5.32 7.47
C GLU A 62 1.54 -5.06 7.43
N LEU A 63 0.95 -4.92 6.23
CA LEU A 63 -0.50 -4.76 6.07
C LEU A 63 -1.28 -6.00 6.52
N GLU A 64 -0.79 -7.20 6.19
CA GLU A 64 -1.36 -8.47 6.65
C GLU A 64 -1.29 -8.57 8.18
N THR A 65 -0.13 -8.24 8.77
CA THR A 65 0.08 -8.26 10.22
C THR A 65 -0.84 -7.27 10.94
N ALA A 66 -1.06 -6.10 10.34
CA ALA A 66 -2.01 -5.09 10.81
C ALA A 66 -3.47 -5.44 10.52
N LYS A 67 -3.75 -6.61 9.90
CA LYS A 67 -5.08 -7.12 9.55
C LYS A 67 -5.87 -6.15 8.67
N VAL A 68 -5.18 -5.45 7.77
CA VAL A 68 -5.83 -4.61 6.77
C VAL A 68 -6.59 -5.52 5.80
N PRO A 69 -7.89 -5.32 5.58
CA PRO A 69 -8.66 -6.22 4.72
C PRO A 69 -8.14 -6.23 3.27
N ASP A 70 -8.07 -7.41 2.65
CA ASP A 70 -7.63 -7.60 1.27
C ASP A 70 -8.29 -6.63 0.27
N GLY A 71 -9.59 -6.34 0.45
CA GLY A 71 -10.32 -5.41 -0.41
C GLY A 71 -9.70 -4.00 -0.38
N ILE A 72 -9.30 -3.53 0.79
CA ILE A 72 -8.62 -2.23 0.95
C ILE A 72 -7.24 -2.28 0.30
N VAL A 73 -6.47 -3.35 0.56
CA VAL A 73 -5.13 -3.51 -0.04
C VAL A 73 -5.22 -3.54 -1.57
N LYS A 74 -6.21 -4.22 -2.16
CA LYS A 74 -6.44 -4.21 -3.61
C LYS A 74 -6.74 -2.82 -4.15
N VAL A 75 -7.49 -1.99 -3.42
CA VAL A 75 -7.72 -0.59 -3.81
C VAL A 75 -6.42 0.22 -3.74
N MET A 76 -5.58 0.00 -2.72
CA MET A 76 -4.24 0.59 -2.64
C MET A 76 -3.37 0.17 -3.84
N MET A 77 -3.38 -1.12 -4.18
CA MET A 77 -2.69 -1.66 -5.36
C MET A 77 -3.19 -1.00 -6.65
N GLY A 78 -4.52 -0.86 -6.81
CA GLY A 78 -5.14 -0.19 -7.95
C GLY A 78 -4.68 1.26 -8.13
N LYS A 79 -4.47 1.99 -7.03
CA LYS A 79 -4.08 3.41 -7.02
C LYS A 79 -2.59 3.65 -7.33
N THR A 80 -1.72 2.69 -6.99
CA THR A 80 -0.27 2.88 -7.03
C THR A 80 0.41 1.94 -8.03
N THR A 81 1.33 2.48 -8.82
CA THR A 81 2.21 1.69 -9.68
C THR A 81 3.29 1.03 -8.83
N MET A 82 3.42 -0.29 -8.94
CA MET A 82 4.45 -1.06 -8.24
C MET A 82 5.75 -1.05 -9.03
N THR A 83 6.86 -0.74 -8.38
CA THR A 83 8.16 -0.59 -9.04
C THR A 83 9.19 -1.64 -8.63
N ASP A 84 8.95 -2.33 -7.52
CA ASP A 84 9.75 -3.44 -7.02
C ASP A 84 9.67 -4.67 -7.94
N VAL A 85 10.75 -5.46 -7.94
CA VAL A 85 10.86 -6.69 -8.72
C VAL A 85 10.61 -7.88 -7.79
N MET A 86 9.57 -8.65 -8.08
CA MET A 86 9.25 -9.89 -7.38
C MET A 86 10.20 -11.01 -7.79
N THR A 87 10.68 -11.78 -6.82
CA THR A 87 11.56 -12.95 -7.00
C THR A 87 10.98 -14.15 -6.26
N ASN A 88 11.58 -15.33 -6.43
CA ASN A 88 11.16 -16.54 -5.73
C ASN A 88 11.25 -16.37 -4.20
N GLU A 89 12.30 -15.71 -3.72
CA GLU A 89 12.51 -15.43 -2.29
C GLU A 89 11.37 -14.57 -1.73
N HIS A 90 10.95 -13.54 -2.45
CA HIS A 90 9.82 -12.70 -2.05
C HIS A 90 8.50 -13.50 -1.98
N ILE A 91 8.27 -14.42 -2.92
CA ILE A 91 7.08 -15.29 -2.88
C ILE A 91 7.10 -16.21 -1.67
N VAL A 92 8.26 -16.78 -1.34
CA VAL A 92 8.45 -17.61 -0.15
C VAL A 92 8.21 -16.79 1.13
N GLN A 93 8.75 -15.57 1.21
CA GLN A 93 8.53 -14.66 2.35
C GLN A 93 7.04 -14.35 2.54
N LEU A 94 6.33 -13.96 1.48
CA LEU A 94 4.89 -13.67 1.53
C LEU A 94 4.08 -14.90 1.94
N THR A 95 4.44 -16.08 1.42
CA THR A 95 3.79 -17.34 1.77
C THR A 95 3.97 -17.68 3.24
N ASN A 96 5.19 -17.56 3.77
CA ASN A 96 5.50 -17.81 5.17
C ASN A 96 4.83 -16.82 6.12
N ALA A 97 4.72 -15.56 5.69
CA ALA A 97 3.98 -14.52 6.41
C ALA A 97 2.45 -14.66 6.30
N LYS A 98 1.96 -15.68 5.58
CA LYS A 98 0.53 -15.96 5.36
C LYS A 98 -0.22 -14.84 4.65
N VAL A 99 0.49 -13.99 3.89
CA VAL A 99 -0.16 -12.99 3.03
C VAL A 99 -1.10 -13.71 2.08
N SER A 100 -2.30 -13.17 1.92
CA SER A 100 -3.35 -13.83 1.17
C SER A 100 -2.90 -14.18 -0.26
N LYS A 101 -3.23 -15.40 -0.70
CA LYS A 101 -2.92 -15.86 -2.07
C LYS A 101 -3.46 -14.90 -3.11
N SER A 102 -4.63 -14.31 -2.87
CA SER A 102 -5.22 -13.34 -3.79
C SER A 102 -4.38 -12.08 -3.93
N LEU A 103 -3.77 -11.58 -2.86
CA LEU A 103 -2.88 -10.42 -2.91
C LEU A 103 -1.55 -10.75 -3.58
N ILE A 104 -0.99 -11.94 -3.31
CA ILE A 104 0.22 -12.42 -3.98
C ILE A 104 0.00 -12.55 -5.50
N SER A 105 -1.10 -13.18 -5.92
CA SER A 105 -1.50 -13.28 -7.34
C SER A 105 -1.67 -11.91 -7.99
N GLU A 106 -2.32 -10.96 -7.31
CA GLU A 106 -2.51 -9.60 -7.81
C GLU A 106 -1.16 -8.88 -7.99
N LYS A 107 -0.25 -9.06 -7.02
CA LYS A 107 1.09 -8.48 -7.05
C LYS A 107 1.91 -9.02 -8.23
N ILE A 108 1.88 -10.34 -8.46
CA ILE A 108 2.54 -11.00 -9.60
C ILE A 108 2.04 -10.43 -10.94
N LYS A 109 0.72 -10.28 -11.08
CA LYS A 109 0.09 -9.84 -12.34
C LYS A 109 0.39 -8.39 -12.71
N ARG A 110 0.61 -7.53 -11.71
CA ARG A 110 0.76 -6.08 -11.90
C ARG A 110 2.20 -5.59 -11.78
N GLY A 111 3.04 -6.32 -11.04
CA GLY A 111 4.41 -5.93 -10.74
C GLY A 111 5.40 -6.36 -11.80
N LYS A 112 6.65 -5.91 -11.64
CA LYS A 112 7.79 -6.46 -12.36
C LYS A 112 8.20 -7.76 -11.69
N ASN A 113 8.61 -8.74 -12.48
CA ASN A 113 8.91 -10.07 -11.98
C ASN A 113 10.25 -10.57 -12.54
N LYS A 114 10.98 -11.33 -11.73
CA LYS A 114 12.20 -12.05 -12.12
C LYS A 114 12.19 -13.42 -11.44
N PHE A 115 11.23 -14.25 -11.85
CA PHE A 115 11.07 -15.58 -11.30
C PHE A 115 11.99 -16.60 -11.99
N ASP A 116 12.58 -17.47 -11.18
CA ASP A 116 13.17 -18.72 -11.62
C ASP A 116 12.08 -19.80 -11.69
N THR A 117 11.71 -20.17 -12.91
CA THR A 117 10.74 -21.23 -13.21
C THR A 117 11.40 -22.48 -13.78
N SER A 118 12.72 -22.64 -13.58
CA SER A 118 13.43 -23.89 -13.83
C SER A 118 12.92 -25.03 -12.94
N VAL A 119 13.31 -26.26 -13.23
CA VAL A 119 12.95 -27.43 -12.42
C VAL A 119 13.36 -27.24 -10.96
N ASP A 120 14.58 -26.79 -10.71
CA ASP A 120 15.09 -26.55 -9.35
C ASP A 120 14.34 -25.42 -8.66
N GLY A 121 14.06 -24.33 -9.38
CA GLY A 121 13.24 -23.22 -8.87
C GLY A 121 11.84 -23.66 -8.45
N LEU A 122 11.19 -24.52 -9.25
CA LEU A 122 9.86 -25.07 -8.94
C LEU A 122 9.90 -26.03 -7.74
N ILE A 123 10.93 -26.88 -7.63
CA ILE A 123 11.15 -27.76 -6.47
C ILE A 123 11.32 -26.92 -5.19
N ALA A 124 12.11 -25.84 -5.25
CA ALA A 124 12.33 -24.96 -4.11
C ALA A 124 11.03 -24.26 -3.67
N LEU A 125 10.25 -23.73 -4.61
CA LEU A 125 8.94 -23.09 -4.30
C LEU A 125 7.97 -24.08 -3.65
N ARG A 126 7.87 -25.30 -4.19
CA ARG A 126 6.99 -26.35 -3.64
C ARG A 126 7.45 -26.76 -2.24
N SER A 127 8.75 -26.92 -2.03
CA SER A 127 9.33 -27.25 -0.73
C SER A 127 9.05 -26.15 0.32
N ALA A 128 9.00 -24.90 -0.12
CA ALA A 128 8.59 -23.75 0.69
C ALA A 128 7.07 -23.58 0.85
N LYS A 129 6.27 -24.59 0.44
CA LYS A 129 4.80 -24.60 0.55
C LYS A 129 4.08 -23.51 -0.26
N VAL A 130 4.75 -22.95 -1.27
CA VAL A 130 4.08 -22.07 -2.24
C VAL A 130 3.05 -22.88 -3.00
N SER A 131 1.80 -22.40 -3.04
CA SER A 131 0.72 -23.16 -3.66
C SER A 131 0.82 -23.17 -5.18
N ASP A 132 0.40 -24.27 -5.81
CA ASP A 132 0.39 -24.44 -7.27
C ASP A 132 -0.31 -23.31 -8.03
N GLY A 133 -1.35 -22.69 -7.44
CA GLY A 133 -2.01 -21.52 -8.04
C GLY A 133 -1.07 -20.32 -8.20
N ILE A 134 -0.28 -20.03 -7.17
CA ILE A 134 0.74 -18.96 -7.20
C ILE A 134 1.85 -19.32 -8.18
N VAL A 135 2.30 -20.57 -8.19
CA VAL A 135 3.32 -21.04 -9.15
C VAL A 135 2.84 -20.89 -10.60
N LYS A 136 1.58 -21.24 -10.88
CA LYS A 136 0.96 -21.03 -12.19
C LYS A 136 0.91 -19.55 -12.56
N ASP A 137 0.53 -18.68 -11.62
CA ASP A 137 0.56 -17.23 -11.84
C ASP A 137 1.99 -16.74 -12.13
N MET A 138 3.02 -17.25 -11.45
CA MET A 138 4.43 -16.91 -11.70
C MET A 138 4.88 -17.32 -13.10
N MET A 139 4.46 -18.50 -13.59
CA MET A 139 4.79 -19.00 -14.93
C MET A 139 4.08 -18.22 -16.04
N ALA A 140 2.87 -17.72 -15.76
CA ALA A 140 2.07 -16.91 -16.69
C ALA A 140 2.41 -15.41 -16.64
N ALA A 141 3.20 -14.99 -15.65
CA ALA A 141 3.51 -13.58 -15.42
C ALA A 141 4.32 -12.99 -16.60
N PRO A 142 4.07 -11.71 -16.95
CA PRO A 142 4.93 -11.02 -17.91
C PRO A 142 6.36 -10.93 -17.38
N LYS A 143 7.33 -11.22 -18.25
CA LYS A 143 8.77 -11.11 -17.99
C LYS A 143 9.26 -9.68 -18.14
#